data_AF-A0A2M9ZB84-F1
#
_entry.id   AF-A0A2M9ZB84-F1
#
_cell.length_a   1.000
_cell.length_b   1.000
_cell.length_c   1.000
_cell.angle_alpha   90.00
_cell.angle_beta   90.00
_cell.angle_gamma   90.00
#
_symmetry.space_group_name_H-M   'P 1'
#
loop_
_entity.id
_entity.type
_entity.pdbx_description
1 polymer ?
#
loop_
_entity_poly.entity_id
_entity_poly.type
_entity_poly.pdbx_seq_one_letter_code
_entity_poly.pdbx_strand_id
1 'polypeptide(L)'
;METVPGKDATILFEGKKCIHSRHCVLDRPDVFVPNVEGEWIYPDKASVEEIRALAQNCPSGAIQFKPVDPSYAEIAPFVNVVRIRENGPLAFHADMELVGSPSGFRFTLCRCGASNNKPFCDASHVGIGFKATGEPESLDAKPLENRNGKLRIKPALNGPLHVTGNLEICAGTGRVTNRTTDTYLCRCGGSSNKPYCDGTHKTNGFKS
;
A
#
# COMPACT_ATOMS: atom_id res chain seq x y z
N MET A 1 -14.76 4.46 -9.14
CA MET A 1 -14.24 3.08 -9.23
C MET A 1 -14.75 2.54 -10.56
N GLU A 2 -13.83 2.08 -11.39
CA GLU A 2 -14.13 1.46 -12.68
C GLU A 2 -14.29 -0.04 -12.46
N THR A 3 -15.32 -0.64 -13.06
CA THR A 3 -15.66 -2.05 -12.91
C THR A 3 -15.75 -2.64 -14.30
N VAL A 4 -14.85 -3.56 -14.64
CA VAL A 4 -14.72 -4.11 -15.99
C VAL A 4 -14.96 -5.62 -15.92
N PRO A 5 -16.14 -6.09 -16.36
CA PRO A 5 -16.46 -7.50 -16.34
C PRO A 5 -15.66 -8.26 -17.40
N GLY A 6 -15.31 -9.50 -17.08
CA GLY A 6 -14.77 -10.50 -17.99
C GLY A 6 -15.46 -11.85 -17.75
N LYS A 7 -15.08 -12.85 -18.55
CA LYS A 7 -15.65 -14.20 -18.51
C LYS A 7 -15.39 -14.90 -17.19
N ASP A 8 -14.14 -14.86 -16.72
CA ASP A 8 -13.70 -15.62 -15.53
C ASP A 8 -13.44 -14.72 -14.31
N ALA A 9 -13.30 -13.41 -14.52
CA ALA A 9 -13.12 -12.44 -13.45
C ALA A 9 -13.58 -11.03 -13.85
N THR A 10 -14.06 -10.28 -12.87
CA THR A 10 -14.29 -8.83 -12.99
C THR A 10 -13.12 -8.07 -12.39
N ILE A 11 -12.52 -7.15 -13.14
CA ILE A 11 -11.49 -6.24 -12.64
C ILE A 11 -12.16 -5.01 -12.02
N LEU A 12 -11.68 -4.60 -10.84
CA LEU A 12 -12.08 -3.37 -10.16
C LEU A 12 -10.86 -2.45 -10.09
N PHE A 13 -11.01 -1.23 -10.59
CA PHE A 13 -9.94 -0.23 -10.57
C PHE A 13 -10.35 1.04 -9.82
N GLU A 14 -9.59 1.37 -8.77
CA GLU A 14 -9.77 2.55 -7.95
C GLU A 14 -8.64 3.56 -8.20
N GLY A 15 -8.78 4.34 -9.28
CA GLY A 15 -7.74 5.27 -9.74
C GLY A 15 -7.19 6.23 -8.67
N LYS A 16 -8.00 6.67 -7.69
CA LYS A 16 -7.56 7.52 -6.58
C LYS A 16 -6.54 6.86 -5.64
N LYS A 17 -6.45 5.53 -5.63
CA LYS A 17 -5.43 4.76 -4.90
C LYS A 17 -4.24 4.39 -5.78
N CYS A 18 -4.31 4.59 -7.09
CA CYS A 18 -3.22 4.22 -7.99
C CYS A 18 -2.02 5.13 -7.74
N ILE A 19 -0.87 4.53 -7.43
CA ILE A 19 0.41 5.24 -7.30
C ILE A 19 1.27 5.15 -8.57
N HIS A 20 0.66 4.76 -9.69
CA HIS A 20 1.34 4.57 -10.98
C HIS A 20 2.61 3.72 -10.89
N SER A 21 2.58 2.64 -10.10
CA SER A 21 3.71 1.69 -9.99
C SER A 21 4.07 0.97 -11.29
N ARG A 22 3.21 1.10 -12.32
CA ARG A 22 3.34 0.53 -13.66
C ARG A 22 3.35 -0.99 -13.77
N HIS A 23 3.26 -1.76 -12.68
CA HIS A 23 3.15 -3.22 -12.74
C HIS A 23 2.06 -3.68 -13.73
N CYS A 24 0.86 -3.08 -13.69
CA CYS A 24 -0.23 -3.47 -14.59
C CYS A 24 0.11 -3.35 -16.08
N VAL A 25 0.68 -2.22 -16.50
CA VAL A 25 0.98 -1.91 -17.91
C VAL A 25 2.31 -2.51 -18.38
N LEU A 26 3.18 -2.94 -17.47
CA LEU A 26 4.44 -3.59 -17.80
C LEU A 26 4.31 -5.12 -17.81
N ASP A 27 3.54 -5.67 -16.88
CA ASP A 27 3.34 -7.12 -16.76
C ASP A 27 2.33 -7.63 -17.80
N ARG A 28 1.24 -6.88 -18.06
CA ARG A 28 0.18 -7.23 -19.03
C ARG A 28 -0.32 -6.01 -19.82
N PRO A 29 0.50 -5.47 -20.76
CA PRO A 29 0.13 -4.32 -21.59
C PRO A 29 -1.06 -4.58 -22.53
N ASP A 30 -1.46 -5.83 -22.70
CA ASP A 30 -2.65 -6.28 -23.46
C ASP A 30 -3.92 -6.32 -22.60
N VAL A 31 -3.79 -6.45 -21.27
CA VAL A 31 -4.89 -6.33 -20.30
C VAL A 31 -5.07 -4.88 -19.89
N PHE A 32 -4.00 -4.18 -19.50
CA PHE A 32 -4.04 -2.75 -19.18
C PHE A 32 -3.28 -1.98 -20.25
N VAL A 33 -4.01 -1.41 -21.20
CA VAL A 33 -3.46 -0.74 -22.36
C VAL A 33 -3.22 0.74 -22.03
N PRO A 34 -1.98 1.21 -21.89
CA PRO A 34 -1.72 2.61 -21.56
C PRO A 34 -1.94 3.53 -22.77
N ASN A 35 -2.31 4.78 -22.52
CA ASN A 35 -2.34 5.88 -23.50
C ASN A 35 -3.30 5.67 -24.69
N VAL A 36 -4.45 5.06 -24.45
CA VAL A 36 -5.53 4.92 -25.44
C VAL A 36 -6.72 5.80 -25.09
N GLU A 37 -7.46 6.21 -26.10
CA GLU A 37 -8.78 6.81 -25.92
C GLU A 37 -9.83 5.70 -25.78
N GLY A 38 -10.72 5.83 -24.80
CA GLY A 38 -11.80 4.86 -24.56
C GLY A 38 -11.41 3.75 -23.58
N GLU A 39 -11.88 2.53 -23.86
CA GLU A 39 -11.59 1.35 -23.03
C GLU A 39 -10.10 1.04 -23.01
N TRP A 40 -9.60 0.67 -21.85
CA TRP A 40 -8.17 0.45 -21.63
C TRP A 40 -7.88 -0.76 -20.71
N ILE A 41 -8.92 -1.45 -20.24
CA ILE A 41 -8.84 -2.64 -19.40
C ILE A 41 -9.58 -3.77 -20.12
N TYR A 42 -8.91 -4.90 -20.36
CA TYR A 42 -9.46 -6.05 -21.07
C TYR A 42 -9.22 -7.35 -20.28
N PRO A 43 -10.11 -7.71 -19.33
CA PRO A 43 -9.92 -8.88 -18.46
C PRO A 43 -9.76 -10.20 -19.25
N ASP A 44 -10.48 -10.34 -20.36
CA ASP A 44 -10.52 -11.55 -21.20
C ASP A 44 -9.25 -11.79 -22.02
N LYS A 45 -8.24 -10.91 -21.93
CA LYS A 45 -6.94 -11.11 -22.59
C LYS A 45 -6.01 -12.03 -21.80
N ALA A 46 -6.35 -12.37 -20.56
CA ALA A 46 -5.53 -13.14 -19.65
C ALA A 46 -6.33 -14.27 -18.99
N SER A 47 -5.63 -15.28 -18.47
CA SER A 47 -6.27 -16.25 -17.59
C SER A 47 -6.63 -15.62 -16.24
N VAL A 48 -7.56 -16.25 -15.51
CA VAL A 48 -7.94 -15.78 -14.16
C VAL A 48 -6.75 -15.77 -13.19
N GLU A 49 -5.80 -16.70 -13.34
CA GLU A 49 -4.56 -16.75 -12.56
C GLU A 49 -3.66 -15.55 -12.84
N GLU A 50 -3.54 -15.16 -14.11
CA GLU A 50 -2.75 -14.01 -14.53
C GLU A 50 -3.41 -12.71 -14.07
N ILE A 51 -4.74 -12.58 -14.19
CA ILE A 51 -5.49 -11.43 -13.64
C ILE A 51 -5.32 -11.35 -12.13
N ARG A 52 -5.39 -12.49 -11.42
CA ARG A 52 -5.13 -12.55 -9.98
C ARG A 52 -3.73 -12.07 -9.66
N ALA A 53 -2.71 -12.57 -10.35
CA ALA A 53 -1.32 -12.18 -10.13
C ALA A 53 -1.12 -10.67 -10.37
N LEU A 54 -1.72 -10.13 -11.43
CA LEU A 54 -1.68 -8.72 -11.78
C LEU A 54 -2.30 -7.83 -10.68
N ALA A 55 -3.47 -8.21 -10.17
CA ALA A 55 -4.12 -7.51 -9.06
C ALA A 55 -3.31 -7.62 -7.75
N GLN A 56 -2.72 -8.78 -7.49
CA GLN A 56 -1.88 -9.01 -6.30
C GLN A 56 -0.56 -8.25 -6.34
N ASN A 57 -0.03 -7.99 -7.54
CA ASN A 57 1.16 -7.16 -7.75
C ASN A 57 0.88 -5.66 -7.72
N CYS A 58 -0.39 -5.22 -7.65
CA CYS A 58 -0.74 -3.82 -7.46
C CYS A 58 -0.47 -3.39 -6.01
N PRO A 59 0.60 -2.63 -5.71
CA PRO A 59 1.05 -2.41 -4.33
C PRO A 59 0.10 -1.55 -3.50
N SER A 60 -0.73 -0.73 -4.14
CA SER A 60 -1.71 0.12 -3.45
C SER A 60 -3.07 -0.54 -3.29
N GLY A 61 -3.26 -1.74 -3.86
CA GLY A 61 -4.57 -2.38 -3.94
C GLY A 61 -5.57 -1.61 -4.82
N ALA A 62 -5.10 -0.68 -5.67
CA ALA A 62 -5.94 0.04 -6.61
C ALA A 62 -6.56 -0.88 -7.67
N ILE A 63 -5.90 -1.98 -7.98
CA ILE A 63 -6.46 -3.06 -8.79
C ILE A 63 -6.86 -4.17 -7.82
N GLN A 64 -8.14 -4.51 -7.88
CA GLN A 64 -8.71 -5.70 -7.25
C GLN A 64 -9.39 -6.53 -8.34
N PHE A 65 -9.69 -7.78 -8.05
CA PHE A 65 -10.45 -8.62 -8.95
C PHE A 65 -11.49 -9.43 -8.15
N LYS A 66 -12.57 -9.79 -8.82
CA LYS A 66 -13.60 -10.69 -8.32
C LYS A 66 -13.67 -11.88 -9.27
N PRO A 67 -13.15 -13.05 -8.89
CA PRO A 67 -13.24 -14.23 -9.73
C PRO A 67 -14.66 -14.78 -9.72
N VAL A 68 -15.04 -15.46 -10.81
CA VAL A 68 -16.28 -16.24 -10.88
C VAL A 68 -16.15 -17.52 -10.05
N ASP A 69 -15.02 -18.23 -10.16
CA ASP A 69 -14.69 -19.35 -9.28
C ASP A 69 -14.05 -18.85 -7.97
N PRO A 70 -14.70 -19.06 -6.80
CA PRO A 70 -14.18 -18.65 -5.50
C PRO A 70 -12.83 -19.26 -5.12
N SER A 71 -12.38 -20.34 -5.76
CA SER A 71 -11.06 -20.94 -5.53
C SER A 71 -9.91 -19.97 -5.86
N TYR A 72 -10.15 -19.00 -6.74
CA TYR A 72 -9.19 -17.94 -7.07
C TYR A 72 -9.27 -16.73 -6.14
N ALA A 73 -10.19 -16.69 -5.17
CA ALA A 73 -10.37 -15.55 -4.29
C ALA A 73 -9.06 -15.16 -3.60
N GLU A 74 -8.84 -13.87 -3.45
CA GLU A 74 -7.67 -13.38 -2.75
C GLU A 74 -7.74 -13.68 -1.26
N ILE A 75 -6.63 -14.17 -0.69
CA ILE A 75 -6.51 -14.49 0.72
C ILE A 75 -5.51 -13.55 1.41
N ALA A 76 -5.61 -13.44 2.73
CA ALA A 76 -4.66 -12.69 3.54
C ALA A 76 -3.23 -13.24 3.37
N PRO A 77 -2.19 -12.37 3.41
CA PRO A 77 -0.82 -12.83 3.30
C PRO A 77 -0.36 -13.61 4.54
N PHE A 78 0.61 -14.49 4.35
CA PHE A 78 1.22 -15.26 5.44
C PHE A 78 2.08 -14.42 6.40
N VAL A 79 2.47 -13.21 6.00
CA VAL A 79 3.23 -12.26 6.80
C VAL A 79 2.69 -10.87 6.57
N ASN A 80 2.36 -10.17 7.64
CA ASN A 80 2.01 -8.76 7.63
C ASN A 80 3.30 -7.94 7.48
N VAL A 81 3.40 -7.20 6.38
CA VAL A 81 4.59 -6.39 6.08
C VAL A 81 4.19 -4.96 5.79
N VAL A 82 5.01 -4.02 6.26
CA VAL A 82 5.09 -2.68 5.66
C VAL A 82 6.46 -2.49 5.03
N ARG A 83 6.49 -2.15 3.75
CA ARG A 83 7.73 -1.82 3.01
C ARG A 83 7.90 -0.30 2.95
N ILE A 84 9.06 0.16 3.37
CA ILE A 84 9.43 1.57 3.31
C ILE A 84 10.00 1.86 1.92
N ARG A 85 9.23 2.57 1.08
CA ARG A 85 9.70 2.91 -0.26
C ARG A 85 10.61 4.13 -0.22
N GLU A 86 11.80 4.03 -0.81
CA GLU A 86 12.74 5.14 -1.00
C GLU A 86 12.01 6.37 -1.57
N ASN A 87 12.16 7.52 -0.90
CA ASN A 87 11.51 8.80 -1.28
C ASN A 87 9.98 8.72 -1.46
N GLY A 88 9.35 7.68 -0.92
CA GLY A 88 7.97 7.33 -1.25
C GLY A 88 7.15 6.88 -0.04
N PRO A 89 6.00 6.23 -0.29
CA PRO A 89 5.04 5.86 0.73
C PRO A 89 5.46 4.66 1.57
N LEU A 90 4.65 4.36 2.58
CA LEU A 90 4.64 3.09 3.29
C LEU A 90 3.70 2.13 2.56
N ALA A 91 4.22 1.01 2.04
CA ALA A 91 3.43 0.02 1.29
C ALA A 91 3.12 -1.19 2.20
N PHE A 92 1.88 -1.29 2.65
CA PHE A 92 1.39 -2.36 3.52
C PHE A 92 0.84 -3.53 2.73
N HIS A 93 1.10 -4.75 3.22
CA HIS A 93 0.52 -6.01 2.76
C HIS A 93 0.14 -6.85 4.00
N ALA A 94 -1.14 -6.89 4.33
CA ALA A 94 -1.71 -7.53 5.54
C ALA A 94 -3.24 -7.61 5.42
N ASP A 95 -3.94 -8.40 6.25
CA ASP A 95 -5.39 -8.27 6.43
C ASP A 95 -5.71 -6.98 7.21
N MET A 96 -5.97 -5.87 6.50
CA MET A 96 -6.01 -4.55 7.12
C MET A 96 -7.42 -4.05 7.44
N GLU A 97 -7.55 -3.52 8.66
CA GLU A 97 -8.62 -2.61 9.08
C GLU A 97 -8.05 -1.18 9.13
N LEU A 98 -8.30 -0.39 8.09
CA LEU A 98 -7.95 1.03 8.07
C LEU A 98 -9.16 1.84 8.57
N VAL A 99 -9.02 2.49 9.73
CA VAL A 99 -10.12 3.25 10.34
C VAL A 99 -10.60 4.35 9.40
N GLY A 100 -11.89 4.31 9.05
CA GLY A 100 -12.51 5.26 8.13
C GLY A 100 -12.34 4.90 6.64
N SER A 101 -11.95 3.67 6.32
CA SER A 101 -11.84 3.17 4.94
C SER A 101 -12.26 1.70 4.84
N PRO A 102 -12.62 1.20 3.64
CA PRO A 102 -12.84 -0.22 3.43
C PRO A 102 -11.58 -1.04 3.77
N SER A 103 -11.79 -2.25 4.28
CA SER A 103 -10.71 -3.23 4.47
C SER A 103 -10.07 -3.64 3.14
N GLY A 104 -8.85 -4.16 3.20
CA GLY A 104 -8.15 -4.65 2.02
C GLY A 104 -6.79 -5.25 2.37
N PHE A 105 -6.19 -5.94 1.40
CA PHE A 105 -4.91 -6.61 1.63
C PHE A 105 -3.68 -5.76 1.32
N ARG A 106 -3.82 -4.72 0.50
CA ARG A 106 -2.72 -3.84 0.09
C ARG A 106 -3.14 -2.38 0.17
N PHE A 107 -2.30 -1.55 0.81
CA PHE A 107 -2.46 -0.10 0.86
C PHE A 107 -1.10 0.59 0.79
N THR A 108 -1.03 1.68 0.03
CA THR A 108 0.10 2.60 0.10
C THR A 108 -0.32 3.86 0.84
N LEU A 109 0.25 4.09 2.01
CA LEU A 109 -0.08 5.23 2.88
C LEU A 109 0.99 6.32 2.78
N CYS A 110 0.54 7.57 2.82
CA CYS A 110 1.37 8.75 2.67
C CYS A 110 2.45 8.80 3.76
N ARG A 111 3.71 9.00 3.37
CA ARG A 111 4.84 9.24 4.27
C ARG A 111 5.33 10.68 4.23
N CYS A 112 5.05 11.39 3.14
CA CYS A 112 5.60 12.72 2.84
C CYS A 112 4.79 13.91 3.40
N GLY A 113 3.56 13.70 3.84
CA GLY A 113 2.67 14.76 4.30
C GLY A 113 1.90 15.52 3.20
N ALA A 114 2.24 15.37 1.92
CA ALA A 114 1.69 16.20 0.84
C ALA A 114 0.45 15.63 0.13
N SER A 115 0.10 14.35 0.31
CA SER A 115 -1.01 13.72 -0.42
C SER A 115 -2.34 14.46 -0.28
N ASN A 116 -3.09 14.62 -1.36
CA ASN A 116 -4.45 15.17 -1.36
C ASN A 116 -5.52 14.10 -1.04
N ASN A 117 -5.09 12.83 -0.95
CA ASN A 117 -5.95 11.68 -0.65
C ASN A 117 -5.54 10.99 0.67
N LYS A 118 -5.11 11.75 1.68
CA LYS A 118 -4.68 11.21 2.97
C LYS A 118 -5.79 10.33 3.59
N PRO A 119 -5.45 9.20 4.22
CA PRO A 119 -4.10 8.73 4.55
C PRO A 119 -3.37 8.04 3.38
N PHE A 120 -4.03 7.81 2.24
CA PHE A 120 -3.42 7.17 1.08
C PHE A 120 -2.36 8.05 0.42
N CYS A 121 -1.42 7.41 -0.26
CA CYS A 121 -0.48 8.06 -1.15
C CYS A 121 -1.14 8.30 -2.52
N ASP A 122 -0.95 9.49 -3.08
CA ASP A 122 -1.42 9.91 -4.41
C ASP A 122 -0.24 10.31 -5.32
N ALA A 123 0.97 9.87 -5.00
CA ALA A 123 2.22 10.23 -5.65
C ALA A 123 2.67 11.71 -5.53
N SER A 124 2.00 12.56 -4.73
CA SER A 124 2.43 13.96 -4.49
C SER A 124 3.88 14.12 -4.01
N HIS A 125 4.46 13.07 -3.40
CA HIS A 125 5.85 13.02 -2.97
C HIS A 125 6.87 13.25 -4.12
N VAL A 126 6.51 12.89 -5.36
CA VAL A 126 7.35 13.16 -6.54
C VAL A 126 7.40 14.65 -6.82
N GLY A 127 6.24 15.30 -6.91
CA GLY A 127 6.12 16.72 -7.24
C GLY A 127 6.76 17.63 -6.19
N ILE A 128 6.67 17.29 -4.90
CA ILE A 128 7.32 18.04 -3.83
C ILE A 128 8.80 17.65 -3.59
N GLY A 129 9.34 16.71 -4.38
CA GLY A 129 10.72 16.24 -4.23
C GLY A 129 11.03 15.64 -2.86
N PHE A 130 10.09 14.92 -2.25
CA PHE A 130 10.25 14.35 -0.90
C PHE A 130 11.51 13.47 -0.83
N LYS A 131 12.38 13.75 0.15
CA LYS A 131 13.60 12.98 0.41
C LYS A 131 13.50 12.24 1.74
N ALA A 132 13.53 10.91 1.68
CA ALA A 132 13.60 10.06 2.86
C ALA A 132 14.04 8.64 2.47
N THR A 133 15.06 8.15 3.15
CA THR A 133 15.57 6.80 2.94
C THR A 133 14.47 5.74 3.15
N GLY A 134 14.50 4.72 2.29
CA GLY A 134 13.82 3.44 2.44
C GLY A 134 14.67 2.40 3.18
N GLU A 135 15.86 2.77 3.63
CA GLU A 135 16.87 1.90 4.25
C GLU A 135 17.27 2.41 5.66
N PRO A 136 16.34 2.54 6.61
CA PRO A 136 16.71 2.91 7.97
C PRO A 136 17.53 1.79 8.63
N GLU A 137 18.20 2.13 9.72
CA GLU A 137 18.91 1.17 10.56
C GLU A 137 17.95 0.10 11.11
N SER A 138 18.48 -1.11 11.28
CA SER A 138 17.73 -2.19 11.91
C SER A 138 17.73 -2.01 13.43
N LEU A 139 16.57 -2.19 14.04
CA LEU A 139 16.41 -2.33 15.48
C LEU A 139 16.61 -3.79 15.87
N ASP A 140 17.14 -4.03 17.06
CA ASP A 140 17.32 -5.38 17.63
C ASP A 140 15.97 -5.94 18.14
N ALA A 141 15.08 -6.23 17.19
CA ALA A 141 13.73 -6.69 17.47
C ALA A 141 13.63 -8.21 17.42
N LYS A 142 13.19 -8.80 18.54
CA LYS A 142 12.92 -10.24 18.67
C LYS A 142 11.91 -10.71 17.61
N PRO A 143 11.99 -11.97 17.16
CA PRO A 143 10.97 -12.57 16.31
C PRO A 143 9.58 -12.48 16.95
N LEU A 144 8.55 -12.28 16.12
CA LEU A 144 7.16 -12.37 16.55
C LEU A 144 6.76 -13.85 16.66
N GLU A 145 5.95 -14.17 17.67
CA GLU A 145 5.32 -15.49 17.80
C GLU A 145 4.39 -15.76 16.61
N ASN A 146 3.59 -14.76 16.23
CA ASN A 146 2.72 -14.78 15.07
C ASN A 146 3.10 -13.66 14.10
N ARG A 147 3.14 -13.95 12.79
CA ARG A 147 3.59 -13.00 11.76
C ARG A 147 2.46 -12.46 10.89
N ASN A 148 1.24 -12.97 11.06
CA ASN A 148 0.04 -12.65 10.29
C ASN A 148 -1.11 -12.22 11.22
N GLY A 149 -2.33 -12.23 10.69
CA GLY A 149 -3.55 -11.83 11.38
C GLY A 149 -3.97 -10.41 11.04
N LYS A 150 -5.03 -9.92 11.69
CA LYS A 150 -5.54 -8.57 11.42
C LYS A 150 -4.51 -7.50 11.81
N LEU A 151 -4.32 -6.54 10.91
CA LEU A 151 -3.51 -5.35 11.13
C LEU A 151 -4.42 -4.12 11.13
N ARG A 152 -4.54 -3.47 12.29
CA ARG A 152 -5.37 -2.27 12.41
C ARG A 152 -4.50 -1.03 12.26
N ILE A 153 -4.95 -0.10 11.41
CA ILE A 153 -4.26 1.17 11.14
C ILE A 153 -5.23 2.31 11.43
N LYS A 154 -4.86 3.18 12.38
CA LYS A 154 -5.61 4.39 12.75
C LYS A 154 -4.79 5.64 12.43
N PRO A 155 -5.14 6.40 11.38
CA PRO A 155 -4.57 7.72 11.17
C PRO A 155 -5.02 8.65 12.31
N ALA A 156 -4.07 9.16 13.09
CA ALA A 156 -4.38 10.18 14.10
C ALA A 156 -4.65 11.53 13.40
N LEU A 157 -5.63 12.29 13.91
CA LEU A 157 -5.93 13.65 13.43
C LEU A 157 -4.66 14.50 13.50
N ASN A 158 -4.25 15.08 12.36
CA ASN A 158 -3.01 15.85 12.23
C ASN A 158 -1.76 15.14 12.79
N GLY A 159 -1.75 13.80 12.77
CA GLY A 159 -0.76 12.99 13.47
C GLY A 159 -0.31 11.74 12.70
N PRO A 160 0.43 10.84 13.36
CA PRO A 160 0.98 9.64 12.74
C PRO A 160 -0.08 8.60 12.36
N LEU A 161 0.36 7.51 11.73
CA LEU A 161 -0.40 6.27 11.65
C LEU A 161 -0.12 5.46 12.92
N HIS A 162 -1.14 5.19 13.73
CA HIS A 162 -1.04 4.19 14.80
C HIS A 162 -1.34 2.82 14.21
N VAL A 163 -0.38 1.90 14.30
CA VAL A 163 -0.49 0.56 13.72
C VAL A 163 -0.41 -0.46 14.84
N THR A 164 -1.43 -1.32 14.92
CA THR A 164 -1.55 -2.36 15.96
C THR A 164 -1.85 -3.72 15.33
N GLY A 165 -1.18 -4.76 15.80
CA GLY A 165 -1.17 -6.11 15.22
C GLY A 165 0.24 -6.51 14.76
N ASN A 166 0.44 -7.81 14.50
CA ASN A 166 1.74 -8.35 14.10
C ASN A 166 2.22 -7.67 12.81
N LEU A 167 3.43 -7.10 12.83
CA LEU A 167 3.98 -6.38 11.69
C LEU A 167 5.51 -6.54 11.59
N GLU A 168 5.97 -6.91 10.40
CA GLU A 168 7.37 -6.74 10.01
C GLU A 168 7.52 -5.45 9.21
N ILE A 169 8.44 -4.59 9.65
CA ILE A 169 8.82 -3.37 8.95
C ILE A 169 10.05 -3.70 8.12
N CYS A 170 9.93 -3.59 6.80
CA CYS A 170 10.98 -3.92 5.86
C CYS A 170 11.46 -2.68 5.11
N ALA A 171 12.77 -2.61 4.91
CA ALA A 171 13.41 -1.67 4.01
C ALA A 171 13.05 -1.93 2.54
N GLY A 172 13.42 -1.01 1.65
CA GLY A 172 13.20 -1.13 0.21
C GLY A 172 13.81 -2.39 -0.40
N THR A 173 14.99 -2.79 0.08
CA THR A 173 15.70 -4.02 -0.31
C THR A 173 15.09 -5.32 0.22
N GLY A 174 14.11 -5.23 1.13
CA GLY A 174 13.50 -6.39 1.79
C GLY A 174 14.15 -6.79 3.11
N ARG A 175 15.25 -6.15 3.53
CA ARG A 175 15.82 -6.30 4.87
C ARG A 175 14.78 -5.92 5.93
N VAL A 176 14.60 -6.77 6.94
CA VAL A 176 13.74 -6.45 8.08
C VAL A 176 14.45 -5.45 8.99
N THR A 177 13.84 -4.29 9.20
CA THR A 177 14.38 -3.22 10.05
C THR A 177 13.78 -3.26 11.45
N ASN A 178 12.55 -3.76 11.61
CA ASN A 178 11.92 -3.91 12.92
C ASN A 178 10.78 -4.94 12.87
N ARG A 179 10.40 -5.45 14.04
CA ARG A 179 9.23 -6.32 14.28
C ARG A 179 8.48 -5.78 15.48
N THR A 180 7.17 -5.58 15.36
CA THR A 180 6.38 -4.98 16.42
C THR A 180 4.91 -5.40 16.36
N THR A 181 4.20 -5.20 17.46
CA THR A 181 2.74 -5.33 17.56
C THR A 181 2.04 -3.98 17.79
N ASP A 182 2.79 -2.92 18.11
CA ASP A 182 2.29 -1.56 18.29
C ASP A 182 3.37 -0.57 17.84
N THR A 183 3.04 0.36 16.95
CA THR A 183 3.97 1.42 16.54
C THR A 183 3.26 2.64 15.96
N TYR A 184 3.97 3.77 15.93
CA TYR A 184 3.54 5.01 15.29
C TYR A 184 4.45 5.35 14.11
N LEU A 185 3.90 5.33 12.90
CA LEU A 185 4.65 5.66 11.68
C LEU A 185 4.38 7.09 11.24
N CYS A 186 5.44 7.80 10.85
CA CYS A 186 5.38 9.16 10.35
C CYS A 186 4.62 9.20 9.03
N ARG A 187 3.62 10.09 8.95
CA ARG A 187 2.97 10.48 7.69
C ARG A 187 3.01 11.98 7.40
N CYS A 188 3.63 12.77 8.27
CA CYS A 188 3.75 14.22 8.11
C CYS A 188 4.96 14.65 7.27
N GLY A 189 5.85 13.73 6.90
CA GLY A 189 7.09 14.01 6.16
C GLY A 189 8.21 14.65 6.99
N GLY A 190 7.93 15.15 8.20
CA GLY A 190 8.87 15.96 8.98
C GLY A 190 9.76 15.21 9.97
N SER A 191 9.49 13.94 10.28
CA SER A 191 10.24 13.26 11.34
C SER A 191 11.74 13.12 11.02
N SER A 192 12.62 13.29 12.00
CA SER A 192 14.04 12.96 11.91
C SER A 192 14.32 11.47 12.16
N ASN A 193 13.36 10.73 12.72
CA ASN A 193 13.43 9.30 13.01
C ASN A 193 12.57 8.46 12.04
N LYS A 194 12.49 8.84 10.76
CA LYS A 194 11.69 8.10 9.77
C LYS A 194 12.16 6.64 9.70
N PRO A 195 11.23 5.67 9.57
CA PRO A 195 9.80 5.83 9.27
C PRO A 195 8.91 6.12 10.49
N TYR A 196 9.47 6.22 11.69
CA TYR A 196 8.73 6.38 12.93
C TYR A 196 8.32 7.83 13.16
N CYS A 197 7.31 8.02 14.00
CA CYS A 197 6.92 9.33 14.48
C CYS A 197 7.77 9.75 15.69
N ASP A 198 8.25 10.98 15.67
CA ASP A 198 8.99 11.65 16.77
C ASP A 198 8.24 12.86 17.35
N GLY A 199 7.02 13.14 16.86
CA GLY A 199 6.22 14.28 17.29
C GLY A 199 6.32 15.53 16.42
N THR A 200 7.19 15.57 15.40
CA THR A 200 7.37 16.75 14.52
C THR A 200 6.06 17.24 13.87
N HIS A 201 5.06 16.36 13.69
CA HIS A 201 3.73 16.74 13.19
C HIS A 201 3.03 17.83 14.02
N LYS A 202 3.39 17.99 15.30
CA LYS A 202 2.81 19.01 16.20
C LYS A 202 3.31 20.42 15.88
N THR A 203 4.47 20.54 15.26
CA THR A 203 5.17 21.82 15.05
C THR A 203 5.39 22.15 13.58
N ASN A 204 5.36 21.17 12.67
CA ASN A 204 5.61 21.38 11.24
C ASN A 204 4.37 21.77 10.41
N GLY A 205 3.25 22.09 11.07
CA GLY A 205 2.02 22.53 10.40
C GLY A 205 1.24 21.42 9.68
N PHE A 206 1.53 20.14 9.93
CA PHE A 206 0.82 19.04 9.27
C PHE A 206 -0.70 19.06 9.54
N LYS A 207 -1.49 18.98 8.47
CA LYS A 207 -2.95 18.90 8.50
C LYS A 207 -3.46 17.75 7.66
N SER A 208 -4.48 17.06 8.16
CA SER A 208 -5.04 15.87 7.51
C SER A 208 -6.37 15.41 8.07
#